data_AF-A0A2N0ZXL5-F1
#
_entry.id   AF-A0A2N0ZXL5-F1
#
_cell.length_a   1.000
_cell.length_b   1.000
_cell.length_c   1.000
_cell.angle_alpha   90.00
_cell.angle_beta   90.00
_cell.angle_gamma   90.00
#
_symmetry.space_group_name_H-M   'P 1'
#
loop_
_entity.id
_entity.type
_entity.pdbx_description
1 polymer ?
#
loop_
_entity_poly.entity_id
_entity_poly.type
_entity_poly.pdbx_seq_one_letter_code
_entity_poly.pdbx_strand_id
1 'polypeptide(L)' 'MTQSRDTLISLTDTPYYHCISRCVRRAFLCGDDKYSGQSFEHRRQWMIDRIRFLTHIFSIEVCAY' A
#
# COMPACT_ATOMS: atom_id res chain seq x y z
N MET A 1 -4.35 -9.66 23.27
CA MET A 1 -3.60 -10.82 22.75
C MET A 1 -3.37 -10.57 21.26
N THR A 2 -2.15 -10.66 20.75
CA THR A 2 -1.84 -10.47 19.32
C THR A 2 -2.16 -11.75 18.56
N GLN A 3 -3.05 -11.69 17.56
CA GLN A 3 -3.32 -12.81 16.66
C GLN A 3 -2.39 -12.76 15.45
N SER A 4 -2.06 -13.92 14.89
CA SER A 4 -1.28 -14.03 13.67
C SER A 4 -2.09 -13.48 12.49
N ARG A 5 -1.45 -12.75 11.58
CA ARG A 5 -2.17 -12.01 10.52
C ARG A 5 -2.89 -12.91 9.52
N ASP A 6 -2.46 -14.16 9.40
CA ASP A 6 -3.12 -15.18 8.59
C ASP A 6 -4.55 -15.47 9.09
N THR A 7 -4.80 -15.42 10.40
CA THR A 7 -6.14 -15.60 10.98
C THR A 7 -7.11 -14.44 10.70
N LEU A 8 -6.61 -13.31 10.21
CA LEU A 8 -7.43 -12.17 9.82
C LEU A 8 -7.90 -12.25 8.36
N ILE A 9 -7.44 -13.26 7.61
CA ILE A 9 -7.67 -13.39 6.18
C ILE A 9 -8.44 -14.70 5.93
N SER A 10 -9.69 -14.58 5.49
CA SER A 10 -10.48 -15.70 4.96
C SER A 10 -10.50 -15.63 3.44
N LEU A 11 -9.82 -16.58 2.79
CA LEU A 11 -9.85 -16.70 1.32
C LEU A 11 -11.18 -17.24 0.81
N THR A 12 -11.92 -17.99 1.64
CA THR A 12 -13.22 -18.57 1.30
C THR A 12 -14.31 -17.51 1.26
N ASP A 13 -14.26 -16.55 2.21
CA ASP A 13 -15.30 -15.53 2.33
C ASP A 13 -15.00 -14.30 1.47
N THR A 14 -13.75 -13.83 1.45
CA THR A 14 -13.35 -12.64 0.69
C THR A 14 -11.98 -12.82 0.05
N PRO A 15 -11.89 -13.13 -1.25
CA PRO A 15 -10.61 -13.20 -1.96
C PRO A 15 -10.01 -11.81 -2.26
N TYR A 16 -10.77 -10.73 -2.03
CA TYR A 16 -10.34 -9.36 -2.26
C TYR A 16 -10.26 -8.59 -0.94
N TYR A 17 -9.13 -7.89 -0.74
CA TYR A 17 -8.91 -7.04 0.42
C TYR A 17 -8.56 -5.61 -0.02
N HIS A 18 -9.26 -4.62 0.54
CA HIS A 18 -8.90 -3.22 0.39
C HIS A 18 -7.89 -2.83 1.47
N CYS A 19 -6.61 -2.77 1.08
CA CYS A 19 -5.54 -2.38 1.99
C CYS A 19 -5.24 -0.89 1.88
N ILE A 20 -5.17 -0.20 3.01
CA ILE A 20 -4.74 1.20 3.09
C ILE A 20 -3.51 1.33 3.99
N SER A 21 -2.60 2.22 3.61
CA SER A 21 -1.49 2.63 4.46
C SER A 21 -1.47 4.15 4.52
N ARG A 22 -1.23 4.69 5.72
CA ARG A 22 -1.11 6.14 5.93
C ARG A 22 0.30 6.47 6.36
N CYS A 23 0.86 7.50 5.76
CA CYS A 23 2.11 8.08 6.21
C CYS A 23 1.89 8.81 7.53
N VAL A 24 2.75 8.57 8.51
CA VAL A 24 2.73 9.33 9.77
C VAL A 24 3.71 10.50 9.68
N ARG A 25 3.52 11.52 10.54
CA ARG A 25 4.44 12.67 10.67
C ARG A 25 4.71 13.41 9.35
N ARG A 26 3.74 13.41 8.41
CA ARG A 26 3.86 14.04 7.08
C ARG A 26 4.99 13.47 6.21
N ALA A 27 5.41 12.22 6.43
CA ALA A 27 6.37 11.52 5.58
C ALA A 27 5.70 10.98 4.30
N PHE A 28 5.17 11.86 3.46
CA PHE A 28 4.41 11.49 2.26
C PHE A 28 5.24 10.63 1.29
N LEU A 29 4.66 9.51 0.85
CA LEU A 29 5.24 8.68 -0.21
C LEU A 29 5.06 9.32 -1.58
N CYS A 30 3.90 9.91 -1.85
CA CYS A 30 3.56 10.71 -3.03
C CYS A 30 2.47 11.74 -2.66
N GLY A 31 2.10 12.62 -3.59
CA GLY A 31 1.15 13.70 -3.35
C GLY A 31 1.79 15.01 -2.89
N ASP A 32 0.94 16.00 -2.65
CA ASP A 32 1.34 17.33 -2.21
C ASP A 32 1.13 17.51 -0.70
N ASP A 33 2.15 17.97 0.00
CA ASP A 33 2.01 18.40 1.39
C ASP A 33 1.41 19.81 1.44
N LYS A 34 0.13 19.90 1.81
CA LYS A 34 -0.60 21.17 1.93
C LYS A 34 0.02 22.16 2.93
N TYR A 35 0.83 21.68 3.88
CA TYR A 35 1.45 22.57 4.86
C TYR A 35 2.72 23.23 4.32
N SER A 36 3.64 22.45 3.75
CA SER A 36 4.90 22.98 3.20
C SER A 36 4.79 23.43 1.74
N GLY A 37 3.74 23.02 1.02
CA GLY A 37 3.59 23.21 -0.42
C GLY A 37 4.48 22.29 -1.27
N GLN A 38 5.22 21.36 -0.64
CA GLN A 38 6.14 20.48 -1.35
C GLN A 38 5.40 19.32 -2.03
N SER A 39 5.73 19.06 -3.30
CA SER A 39 5.24 17.91 -4.05
C SER A 39 6.18 16.71 -3.98
N PHE A 40 5.64 15.54 -3.68
CA PHE A 40 6.35 14.25 -3.65
C PHE A 40 5.96 13.34 -4.83
N GLU A 41 5.24 13.85 -5.81
CA GLU A 41 4.74 13.11 -6.98
C GLU A 41 5.85 12.41 -7.78
N HIS A 42 7.07 12.96 -7.77
CA HIS A 42 8.25 12.37 -8.41
C HIS A 42 8.57 10.93 -7.94
N ARG A 43 8.05 10.51 -6.78
CA ARG A 43 8.26 9.16 -6.20
C ARG A 43 7.18 8.15 -6.60
N ARG A 44 6.08 8.58 -7.22
CA ARG A 44 4.92 7.73 -7.55
C ARG A 44 5.33 6.51 -8.37
N GLN A 45 6.11 6.71 -9.44
CA GLN A 45 6.51 5.61 -10.32
C GLN A 45 7.32 4.55 -9.58
N TRP A 46 8.31 4.99 -8.78
CA TRP A 46 9.11 4.10 -7.96
C TRP A 46 8.26 3.25 -6.99
N MET A 47 7.25 3.87 -6.38
CA MET A 47 6.31 3.17 -5.49
C MET A 47 5.49 2.11 -6.26
N ILE A 48 4.96 2.45 -7.43
CA ILE A 48 4.19 1.53 -8.27
C ILE A 48 5.07 0.34 -8.70
N ASP A 49 6.29 0.59 -9.14
CA ASP A 49 7.22 -0.45 -9.56
C ASP A 49 7.58 -1.38 -8.39
N ARG A 50 7.76 -0.82 -7.20
CA ARG A 50 8.01 -1.60 -5.98
C ARG A 50 6.80 -2.47 -5.60
N ILE A 51 5.58 -1.94 -5.70
CA ILE A 51 4.35 -2.72 -5.46
C ILE A 51 4.27 -3.88 -6.46
N ARG A 52 4.43 -3.61 -7.76
CA ARG A 52 4.40 -4.64 -8.82
C ARG A 52 5.44 -5.74 -8.61
N PHE A 53 6.65 -5.37 -8.20
CA PHE A 53 7.70 -6.33 -7.90
C PHE A 53 7.33 -7.25 -6.71
N LEU A 54 6.80 -6.66 -5.64
CA LEU A 54 6.42 -7.44 -4.46
C LEU A 54 5.21 -8.34 -4.72
N THR A 55 4.22 -7.86 -5.48
CA THR A 55 3.03 -8.65 -5.81
C THR A 55 3.39 -9.86 -6.66
N HIS A 56 4.37 -9.72 -7.56
CA HIS A 56 4.95 -10.86 -8.28
C HIS A 56 5.62 -11.87 -7.35
N ILE A 57 6.46 -11.42 -6.40
CA ILE A 57 7.14 -12.31 -5.44
C ILE A 57 6.13 -13.06 -4.56
N PHE A 58 5.13 -12.37 -4.04
CA PHE A 58 4.16 -12.94 -3.12
C PHE A 58 3.01 -13.68 -3.82
N SER A 59 2.99 -13.72 -5.16
CA SER A 59 1.92 -14.33 -5.94
C SER A 59 0.53 -13.78 -5.57
N ILE A 60 0.44 -12.46 -5.44
CA ILE A 60 -0.81 -11.72 -5.16
C ILE A 60 -1.13 -10.84 -6.36
N GLU A 61 -2.42 -10.70 -6.70
CA GLU A 61 -2.88 -9.77 -7.74
C GLU A 61 -3.35 -8.44 -7.15
N VAL A 62 -3.10 -7.34 -7.87
CA VAL A 62 -3.60 -6.00 -7.51
C VAL A 62 -4.67 -5.60 -8.50
N CYS A 63 -5.90 -5.43 -8.00
CA CYS A 63 -7.03 -5.00 -8.82
C CYS A 63 -7.02 -3.50 -9.09
N ALA A 64 -6.62 -2.68 -8.11
CA ALA A 64 -6.62 -1.22 -8.19
C ALA A 64 -5.70 -0.60 -7.14
N TYR A 65 -5.27 0.65 -7.39
CA TYR A 65 -4.56 1.54 -6.45
C TYR A 65 -5.02 2.99 -6.63
#